data_AF-A0A7S0BUK0-F1
#
_entry.id   AF-A0A7S0BUK0-F1
#
_cell.length_a   1.000
_cell.length_b   1.000
_cell.length_c   1.000
_cell.angle_alpha   90.00
_cell.angle_beta   90.00
_cell.angle_gamma   90.00
#
_symmetry.space_group_name_H-M   'P 1'
#
loop_
_entity.id
_entity.type
_entity.pdbx_description
1 polymer ?
#
loop_
_entity_poly.entity_id
_entity_poly.type
_entity_poly.pdbx_seq_one_letter_code
_entity_poly.pdbx_strand_id
1 'polypeptide(L)'
;FALLGAAALLSGIQRNAVSLCVILMEGTGTTEIIIPVAITVVCARQVGNMLTHGIYEMGMDFKDYPYLNHVVKQELDMFKVSDIMTKDVTTLKCIESAGDIEKVLHETSVHGFPVIDVNQKLVGLVRRDQLVALLECGIFIEESVHSFKKLDSQYISSDDYHPAVFDNA
;
A
#
# COMPACT_ATOMS: atom_id res chain seq x y z
N PHE A 1 -31.43 -16.39 -25.23
CA PHE A 1 -31.60 -14.93 -25.02
C PHE A 1 -31.64 -14.52 -23.55
N ALA A 2 -32.36 -15.20 -22.65
CA ALA A 2 -32.38 -14.86 -21.23
C ALA A 2 -30.99 -14.78 -20.59
N LEU A 3 -30.12 -15.75 -20.88
CA LEU A 3 -28.72 -15.78 -20.43
C LEU A 3 -27.92 -14.53 -20.85
N LEU A 4 -28.05 -14.12 -22.12
CA LEU A 4 -27.38 -12.94 -22.67
C LEU A 4 -27.88 -11.65 -21.98
N GLY A 5 -29.19 -11.56 -21.70
CA GLY A 5 -29.76 -10.43 -20.96
C GLY A 5 -29.27 -10.35 -19.50
N ALA A 6 -29.22 -11.50 -18.81
CA ALA A 6 -28.66 -11.58 -17.46
C ALA A 6 -27.17 -11.21 -17.43
N ALA A 7 -26.39 -11.70 -18.40
CA ALA A 7 -24.97 -11.39 -18.55
C ALA A 7 -24.74 -9.89 -18.82
N ALA A 8 -25.54 -9.30 -19.72
CA ALA A 8 -25.48 -7.87 -20.03
C ALA A 8 -25.77 -7.01 -18.78
N LEU A 9 -26.81 -7.36 -18.02
CA LEU A 9 -27.18 -6.66 -16.80
C LEU A 9 -26.07 -6.74 -15.74
N LEU A 10 -25.55 -7.94 -15.47
CA LEU A 10 -24.48 -8.13 -14.47
C LEU A 10 -23.20 -7.38 -14.85
N SER A 11 -22.78 -7.45 -16.12
CA SER A 11 -21.62 -6.69 -16.59
C SER A 11 -21.86 -5.18 -16.56
N GLY A 12 -23.09 -4.77 -16.88
CA GLY A 12 -23.56 -3.40 -16.81
C GLY A 12 -23.61 -2.82 -15.40
N ILE A 13 -23.69 -3.66 -14.36
CA ILE A 13 -23.71 -3.22 -12.96
C ILE A 13 -22.29 -3.27 -12.36
N GLN A 14 -21.59 -4.38 -12.54
CA GLN A 14 -20.33 -4.68 -11.85
C GLN A 14 -19.08 -4.15 -12.58
N ARG A 15 -19.16 -3.89 -13.90
CA ARG A 15 -18.00 -3.54 -14.77
C ARG A 15 -16.92 -4.61 -14.92
N ASN A 16 -17.15 -5.84 -14.43
CA ASN A 16 -16.31 -6.99 -14.74
C ASN A 16 -16.80 -7.65 -16.05
N ALA A 17 -15.88 -7.95 -16.96
CA ALA A 17 -16.18 -8.58 -18.25
C ALA A 17 -15.55 -9.97 -18.39
N VAL A 18 -14.24 -10.10 -18.14
CA VAL A 18 -13.52 -11.36 -18.41
C VAL A 18 -13.94 -12.46 -17.44
N SER A 19 -13.93 -12.20 -16.13
CA SER A 19 -14.29 -13.22 -15.14
C SER A 19 -15.75 -13.65 -15.28
N LEU A 20 -16.65 -12.71 -15.57
CA LEU A 20 -18.07 -13.00 -15.77
C LEU A 20 -18.29 -13.92 -16.98
N CYS A 21 -17.60 -13.67 -18.10
CA CYS A 21 -17.68 -14.55 -19.28
C CYS A 21 -17.24 -15.98 -18.95
N VAL A 22 -16.13 -16.12 -18.21
CA VAL A 22 -15.60 -17.43 -17.81
C VAL A 22 -16.58 -18.15 -16.87
N ILE A 23 -17.11 -17.47 -15.86
CA ILE A 23 -18.08 -18.06 -14.91
C ILE A 23 -19.34 -18.55 -15.65
N LEU A 24 -19.85 -17.79 -16.61
CA LEU A 24 -21.03 -18.18 -17.38
C LEU A 24 -20.75 -19.33 -18.34
N MET A 25 -19.57 -19.35 -18.98
CA MET A 25 -19.13 -20.47 -19.82
C MET A 25 -18.97 -21.75 -19.00
N GLU A 26 -18.26 -21.70 -17.86
CA GLU A 26 -18.10 -22.84 -16.96
C GLU A 26 -19.45 -23.32 -16.40
N GLY A 27 -20.29 -22.38 -15.94
CA GLY A 27 -21.58 -22.70 -15.35
C GLY A 27 -22.61 -23.28 -16.33
N THR A 28 -22.46 -23.03 -17.63
CA THR A 28 -23.30 -23.63 -18.68
C THR A 28 -22.70 -24.90 -19.26
N GLY A 29 -21.39 -25.13 -19.09
CA GLY A 29 -20.69 -26.29 -19.63
C GLY A 29 -20.62 -26.32 -21.16
N THR A 30 -20.98 -25.23 -21.84
CA THR A 30 -21.00 -25.11 -23.30
C THR A 30 -20.08 -24.00 -23.76
N THR A 31 -19.02 -24.35 -24.51
CA THR A 31 -18.05 -23.37 -25.02
C THR A 31 -18.52 -22.67 -26.30
N GLU A 32 -19.50 -23.23 -27.01
CA GLU A 32 -20.01 -22.67 -28.27
C GLU A 32 -20.62 -21.26 -28.09
N ILE A 33 -21.20 -20.98 -26.91
CA ILE A 33 -21.86 -19.70 -26.62
C ILE A 33 -20.88 -18.61 -26.14
N ILE A 34 -19.58 -18.88 -26.05
CA ILE A 34 -18.61 -17.95 -25.45
C ILE A 34 -18.49 -16.64 -26.23
N ILE A 35 -18.42 -16.71 -27.57
CA ILE A 35 -18.25 -15.55 -28.45
C ILE A 35 -19.44 -14.58 -28.33
N PRO A 36 -20.72 -15.02 -28.49
CA PRO A 36 -21.86 -14.11 -28.35
C PRO A 36 -22.02 -13.54 -26.93
N VAL A 37 -21.68 -14.31 -25.89
CA VAL A 37 -21.69 -13.82 -24.50
C VAL A 37 -20.62 -12.75 -24.30
N ALA A 38 -19.40 -12.98 -24.79
CA ALA A 38 -18.29 -12.04 -24.66
C ALA A 38 -18.60 -10.69 -25.33
N ILE A 39 -19.11 -10.70 -26.56
CA ILE A 39 -19.49 -9.47 -27.28
C ILE A 39 -20.57 -8.72 -26.49
N THR A 40 -21.60 -9.42 -26.03
CA THR A 40 -22.71 -8.82 -25.27
C THR A 40 -22.22 -8.16 -23.97
N VAL A 41 -21.37 -8.85 -23.22
CA VAL A 41 -20.79 -8.38 -21.95
C VAL A 41 -19.87 -7.17 -22.20
N VAL A 42 -19.02 -7.21 -23.22
CA VAL A 42 -18.12 -6.09 -23.55
C VAL A 42 -18.91 -4.85 -23.99
N CYS A 43 -19.92 -5.00 -24.85
CA CYS A 43 -20.78 -3.90 -25.26
C CYS A 43 -21.54 -3.31 -24.05
N ALA A 44 -22.12 -4.15 -23.19
CA ALA A 44 -22.83 -3.68 -22.00
C ALA A 44 -21.90 -2.95 -21.02
N ARG A 45 -20.69 -3.48 -20.78
CA ARG A 45 -19.66 -2.82 -19.97
C ARG A 45 -19.29 -1.46 -20.53
N GLN A 46 -19.05 -1.36 -21.85
CA GLN A 46 -18.64 -0.12 -22.49
C GLN A 46 -19.74 0.95 -22.40
N VAL A 47 -20.98 0.58 -22.71
CA VAL A 47 -22.13 1.49 -22.63
C VAL A 47 -22.31 1.99 -21.22
N GLY A 48 -22.20 1.13 -20.22
CA GLY A 48 -22.37 1.61 -18.87
C GLY A 48 -21.14 2.35 -18.32
N ASN A 49 -19.91 2.04 -18.72
CA ASN A 49 -18.73 2.85 -18.38
C ASN A 49 -18.88 4.31 -18.86
N MET A 50 -19.60 4.53 -19.95
CA MET A 50 -19.92 5.87 -20.45
C MET A 50 -20.94 6.60 -19.56
N LEU A 51 -21.80 5.88 -18.85
CA LEU A 51 -22.89 6.45 -18.06
C LEU A 51 -22.52 6.59 -16.58
N THR A 52 -21.96 5.55 -15.97
CA THR A 52 -21.71 5.49 -14.52
C THR A 52 -20.51 4.59 -14.17
N HIS A 53 -19.92 4.88 -13.00
CA HIS A 53 -19.03 3.97 -12.30
C HIS A 53 -19.74 2.66 -11.92
N GLY A 54 -18.95 1.60 -11.72
CA GLY A 54 -19.47 0.31 -11.26
C GLY A 54 -19.96 0.38 -9.82
N ILE A 55 -20.85 -0.53 -9.43
CA ILE A 55 -21.42 -0.51 -8.07
C ILE A 55 -20.37 -0.61 -6.95
N TYR A 56 -19.26 -1.31 -7.21
CA TYR A 56 -18.20 -1.49 -6.23
C TYR A 56 -17.40 -0.21 -6.02
N GLU A 57 -17.08 0.49 -7.11
CA GLU A 57 -16.38 1.78 -7.07
C GLU A 57 -17.25 2.82 -6.37
N MET A 58 -18.53 2.93 -6.76
CA MET A 58 -19.48 3.82 -6.10
C MET A 58 -19.65 3.51 -4.60
N GLY A 59 -19.65 2.23 -4.23
CA GLY A 59 -19.71 1.82 -2.83
C GLY A 59 -18.44 2.15 -2.03
N MET A 60 -17.28 2.17 -2.68
CA MET A 60 -16.02 2.61 -2.06
C MET A 60 -16.03 4.13 -1.87
N ASP A 61 -16.47 4.88 -2.87
CA ASP A 61 -16.61 6.34 -2.81
C ASP A 61 -17.58 6.75 -1.69
N PHE A 62 -18.71 6.05 -1.55
CA PHE A 62 -19.68 6.35 -0.50
C PHE A 62 -19.15 6.08 0.92
N LYS A 63 -18.15 5.20 1.07
CA LYS A 63 -17.55 4.87 2.36
C LYS A 63 -16.23 5.62 2.61
N ASP A 64 -15.80 6.48 1.68
CA ASP A 64 -14.51 7.15 1.70
C ASP A 64 -13.34 6.19 1.98
N TYR A 65 -13.39 4.97 1.39
CA TYR A 65 -12.30 4.01 1.58
C TYR A 65 -11.06 4.46 0.80
N PRO A 66 -9.88 4.55 1.42
CA PRO A 66 -8.65 4.92 0.74
C PRO A 66 -8.20 3.76 -0.17
N TYR A 67 -8.67 3.77 -1.42
CA TYR A 67 -8.31 2.81 -2.46
C TYR A 67 -7.30 3.41 -3.43
N LEU A 68 -6.22 2.67 -3.70
CA LEU A 68 -5.23 3.06 -4.68
C LEU A 68 -5.58 2.45 -6.05
N ASN A 69 -5.88 3.32 -7.01
CA ASN A 69 -6.23 2.90 -8.37
C ASN A 69 -5.04 2.23 -9.07
N HIS A 70 -5.32 1.17 -9.84
CA HIS A 70 -4.31 0.47 -10.64
C HIS A 70 -3.78 1.30 -11.81
N VAL A 71 -4.56 2.27 -12.28
CA VAL A 71 -4.17 3.19 -13.35
C VAL A 71 -3.74 4.50 -12.71
N VAL A 72 -2.45 4.82 -12.80
CA VAL A 72 -1.93 6.13 -12.40
C VAL A 72 -2.49 7.16 -13.38
N LYS A 73 -3.14 8.20 -12.86
CA LYS A 73 -3.57 9.33 -13.69
C LYS A 73 -2.32 10.08 -14.15
N GLN A 74 -2.19 10.32 -15.45
CA GLN A 74 -1.03 11.02 -16.03
C GLN A 74 -0.82 12.43 -15.45
N GLU A 75 -1.86 13.05 -14.90
CA GLU A 75 -1.78 14.33 -14.17
C GLU A 75 -0.91 14.26 -12.91
N LEU A 76 -0.75 13.07 -12.31
CA LEU A 76 0.07 12.87 -11.12
C LEU A 76 1.57 12.91 -11.42
N ASP A 77 1.98 12.71 -12.67
CA ASP A 77 3.40 12.71 -13.08
C ASP A 77 4.07 14.09 -12.91
N MET A 78 3.27 15.16 -12.80
CA MET A 78 3.80 16.51 -12.58
C MET A 78 4.17 16.81 -11.12
N PHE A 79 3.73 15.98 -10.17
CA PHE A 79 3.97 16.21 -8.74
C PHE A 79 5.26 15.51 -8.29
N LYS A 80 6.05 16.20 -7.47
CA LYS A 80 7.20 15.57 -6.80
C LYS A 80 6.73 14.91 -5.51
N VAL A 81 7.42 13.85 -5.09
CA VAL A 81 7.16 13.19 -3.79
C VAL A 81 7.20 14.19 -2.63
N SER A 82 8.08 15.20 -2.71
CA SER A 82 8.20 16.29 -1.73
C SER A 82 6.92 17.12 -1.53
N ASP A 83 6.03 17.12 -2.53
CA ASP A 83 4.79 17.90 -2.53
C ASP A 83 3.66 17.16 -1.83
N ILE A 84 3.73 15.81 -1.80
CA ILE A 84 2.68 14.92 -1.30
C ILE A 84 3.06 14.31 0.05
N MET A 85 4.35 14.11 0.32
CA MET A 85 4.80 13.45 1.56
C MET A 85 4.49 14.28 2.81
N THR A 86 4.21 13.58 3.92
CA THR A 86 4.16 14.21 5.24
C THR A 86 5.55 14.69 5.64
N LYS A 87 5.70 15.99 5.91
CA LYS A 87 7.00 16.62 6.21
C LYS A 87 7.38 16.57 7.68
N ASP A 88 6.38 16.61 8.56
CA ASP A 88 6.58 16.52 10.00
C ASP A 88 6.38 15.06 10.42
N VAL A 89 7.47 14.35 10.67
CA VAL A 89 7.48 12.92 10.96
C VAL A 89 8.11 12.68 12.32
N THR A 90 7.39 11.99 13.20
CA THR A 90 7.91 11.56 14.50
C THR A 90 9.00 10.52 14.30
N THR A 91 10.24 10.87 14.65
CA THR A 91 11.42 10.00 14.53
C THR A 91 11.82 9.45 15.90
N LEU A 92 12.49 8.31 15.91
CA LEU A 92 13.13 7.73 17.10
C LEU A 92 14.64 7.65 16.89
N LYS A 93 15.43 7.73 17.97
CA LYS A 93 16.88 7.51 17.91
C LYS A 93 17.20 6.01 17.90
N CYS A 94 18.40 5.64 17.43
CA CYS A 94 18.90 4.26 17.50
C CYS A 94 18.90 3.69 18.92
N ILE A 95 19.17 4.53 19.91
CA ILE A 95 19.08 4.22 21.34
C ILE A 95 18.15 5.26 21.93
N GLU A 96 16.99 4.81 22.42
CA GLU A 96 16.03 5.71 23.04
C GLU A 96 15.49 5.19 24.37
N SER A 97 15.14 6.10 25.26
CA SER A 97 14.60 5.75 26.58
C SER A 97 13.23 5.08 26.45
N ALA A 98 13.01 4.02 27.23
CA ALA A 98 11.73 3.32 27.27
C ALA A 98 10.55 4.26 27.61
N GLY A 99 10.78 5.25 28.49
CA GLY A 99 9.76 6.23 28.85
C GLY A 99 9.43 7.21 27.72
N ASP A 100 10.41 7.58 26.91
CA ASP A 100 10.19 8.45 25.73
C ASP A 100 9.45 7.68 24.64
N ILE A 101 9.75 6.38 24.46
CA ILE A 101 9.02 5.51 23.54
C ILE A 101 7.56 5.36 23.99
N GLU A 102 7.33 5.07 25.28
CA GLU A 102 5.97 4.97 25.85
C GLU A 102 5.18 6.27 25.63
N LYS A 103 5.81 7.42 25.89
CA LYS A 103 5.21 8.73 25.64
C LYS A 103 4.83 8.93 24.17
N VAL A 104 5.75 8.66 23.24
CA VAL A 104 5.50 8.76 21.80
C VAL A 104 4.36 7.83 21.36
N LEU A 105 4.30 6.61 21.90
CA LEU A 105 3.22 5.68 21.64
C LEU A 105 1.88 6.23 22.15
N HIS A 106 1.83 6.87 23.32
CA HIS A 106 0.58 7.46 23.84
C HIS A 106 0.14 8.72 23.09
N GLU A 107 1.09 9.56 22.67
CA GLU A 107 0.80 10.86 22.04
C GLU A 107 0.48 10.75 20.54
N THR A 108 0.94 9.70 19.86
CA THR A 108 0.80 9.55 18.41
C THR A 108 -0.02 8.32 18.03
N SER A 109 -0.79 8.44 16.93
CA SER A 109 -1.55 7.34 16.32
C SER A 109 -0.81 6.65 15.17
N VAL A 110 0.43 7.05 14.88
CA VAL A 110 1.20 6.50 13.77
C VAL A 110 1.64 5.06 14.08
N HIS A 111 1.69 4.23 13.03
CA HIS A 111 2.00 2.81 13.13
C HIS A 111 3.46 2.46 12.84
N GLY A 112 4.25 3.42 12.34
CA GLY A 112 5.65 3.23 12.01
C GLY A 112 6.44 4.49 12.33
N PHE A 113 7.64 4.29 12.88
CA PHE A 113 8.55 5.34 13.31
C PHE A 113 9.87 5.17 12.57
N PRO A 114 10.31 6.13 11.76
CA PRO A 114 11.66 6.14 11.22
C PRO A 114 12.69 6.28 12.34
N VAL A 115 13.75 5.47 12.27
CA VAL A 115 14.87 5.47 13.21
C VAL A 115 16.03 6.23 12.60
N ILE A 116 16.54 7.24 13.30
CA ILE A 116 17.62 8.11 12.87
C ILE A 116 18.87 7.96 13.74
N ASP A 117 20.03 8.10 13.12
CA ASP A 117 21.33 8.16 13.79
C ASP A 117 21.60 9.56 14.37
N VAL A 118 22.66 9.68 15.18
CA VAL A 118 23.19 10.94 15.75
C VAL A 118 23.42 12.00 14.67
N ASN A 119 23.78 11.58 13.45
CA ASN A 119 23.98 12.46 12.29
C ASN A 119 22.69 12.81 11.52
N GLN A 120 21.50 12.54 12.07
CA GLN A 120 20.19 12.74 11.42
C GLN A 120 20.02 11.96 10.12
N LYS A 121 20.74 10.84 9.96
CA LYS A 121 20.58 9.93 8.82
C LYS A 121 19.59 8.82 9.17
N LEU A 122 18.72 8.48 8.23
CA LEU A 122 17.79 7.35 8.35
C LEU A 122 18.58 6.03 8.41
N VAL A 123 18.36 5.25 9.47
CA VAL A 123 18.95 3.92 9.66
C VAL A 123 17.92 2.82 9.38
N GLY A 124 16.64 3.07 9.70
CA GLY A 124 15.60 2.08 9.49
C GLY A 124 14.20 2.57 9.87
N LEU A 125 13.27 1.62 9.98
CA LEU A 125 11.89 1.86 10.41
C LEU A 125 11.49 0.79 11.41
N VAL A 126 10.93 1.22 12.54
CA VAL A 126 10.37 0.33 13.55
C VAL A 126 8.86 0.52 13.62
N ARG A 127 8.12 -0.57 13.75
CA ARG A 127 6.66 -0.50 13.84
C ARG A 127 6.20 -0.38 15.30
N ARG A 128 4.99 0.16 15.45
CA ARG A 128 4.32 0.33 16.74
C ARG A 128 4.12 -0.99 17.49
N ASP A 129 3.66 -2.02 16.79
CA ASP A 129 3.44 -3.38 17.34
C ASP A 129 4.74 -3.98 17.89
N GLN A 130 5.85 -3.75 17.19
CA GLN A 130 7.18 -4.22 17.61
C GLN A 130 7.64 -3.49 18.88
N LEU A 131 7.47 -2.17 18.95
CA LEU A 131 7.84 -1.38 20.13
C LEU A 131 7.01 -1.79 21.36
N VAL A 132 5.70 -1.96 21.19
CA VAL A 132 4.81 -2.43 22.28
C VAL A 132 5.27 -3.80 22.77
N ALA A 133 5.52 -4.75 21.86
CA ALA A 133 6.00 -6.07 22.24
C ALA A 133 7.35 -6.04 22.98
N LEU A 134 8.29 -5.17 22.56
CA LEU A 134 9.59 -5.01 23.23
C LEU A 134 9.45 -4.44 24.65
N LEU A 135 8.58 -3.45 24.83
CA LEU A 135 8.27 -2.86 26.14
C LEU A 135 7.59 -3.87 27.06
N GLU A 136 6.61 -4.62 26.56
CA GLU A 136 5.90 -5.66 27.32
C GLU A 136 6.82 -6.83 27.71
N CYS A 137 7.75 -7.22 26.83
CA CYS A 137 8.74 -8.26 27.12
C CYS A 137 9.87 -7.76 28.04
N GLY A 138 9.94 -6.46 28.31
CA GLY A 138 10.98 -5.85 29.13
C GLY A 138 12.39 -5.99 28.55
N ILE A 139 12.52 -6.03 27.22
CA ILE A 139 13.82 -6.19 26.54
C ILE A 139 14.50 -4.82 26.48
N PHE A 140 15.32 -4.55 27.49
CA PHE A 140 16.10 -3.32 27.59
C PHE A 140 17.59 -3.60 27.49
N ILE A 141 18.32 -2.66 26.91
CA ILE A 141 19.79 -2.69 26.95
C ILE A 141 20.18 -2.12 28.32
N GLU A 142 20.63 -2.97 29.24
CA GLU A 142 21.33 -2.49 30.44
C GLU A 142 22.61 -1.76 30.02
N GLU A 143 22.89 -0.60 30.64
CA GLU A 143 24.04 0.27 30.39
C GLU A 143 25.39 -0.50 30.43
N SER A 144 25.74 -1.16 29.34
CA SER A 144 27.11 -1.56 29.02
C SER A 144 27.60 -0.63 27.90
N VAL A 145 27.65 0.66 28.26
CA VAL A 145 28.03 1.85 27.46
C VAL A 145 29.46 1.78 26.88
N HIS A 146 30.15 0.63 26.92
CA HIS A 146 31.52 0.48 26.41
C HIS A 146 31.68 -0.34 25.13
N SER A 147 30.71 -1.20 24.75
CA SER A 147 30.88 -2.03 23.53
C SER A 147 30.29 -1.43 22.26
N PHE A 148 29.25 -0.58 22.35
CA PHE A 148 28.59 -0.01 21.16
C PHE A 148 29.38 1.11 20.46
N LYS A 149 30.19 1.89 21.18
CA LYS A 149 31.14 2.84 20.53
C LYS A 149 32.10 2.15 19.56
N LYS A 150 32.36 0.85 19.75
CA LYS A 150 33.22 0.05 18.87
C LYS A 150 32.46 -0.47 17.66
N LEU A 151 31.14 -0.72 17.75
CA LEU A 151 30.31 -1.09 16.61
C LEU A 151 29.97 0.11 15.72
N ASP A 152 29.68 1.29 16.28
CA ASP A 152 29.46 2.49 15.48
C ASP A 152 30.71 2.82 14.64
N SER A 153 31.91 2.70 15.23
CA SER A 153 33.16 2.88 14.51
C SER A 153 33.43 1.81 13.44
N GLN A 154 32.83 0.63 13.55
CA GLN A 154 33.04 -0.49 12.63
C GLN A 154 31.99 -0.50 11.51
N TYR A 155 30.76 -0.06 11.77
CA TYR A 155 29.73 0.18 10.75
C TYR A 155 30.03 1.38 9.85
N ILE A 156 30.76 2.39 10.36
CA ILE A 156 31.29 3.50 9.55
C ILE A 156 32.37 3.02 8.56
N SER A 157 33.02 1.89 8.80
CA SER A 157 34.14 1.40 7.97
C SER A 157 33.76 0.43 6.84
N SER A 158 32.49 0.02 6.76
CA SER A 158 31.96 -0.82 5.68
C SER A 158 31.11 0.02 4.72
N ASP A 159 31.79 0.93 4.01
CA ASP A 159 31.26 1.67 2.84
C ASP A 159 31.15 0.75 1.62
N ASP A 160 30.28 -0.26 1.68
CA ASP A 160 29.76 -0.95 0.48
C ASP A 160 28.32 -0.49 0.22
N TYR A 161 28.12 0.83 0.20
CA TYR A 161 26.93 1.43 -0.40
C TYR A 161 27.19 1.56 -1.91
N HIS A 162 26.70 0.59 -2.68
CA HIS A 162 26.43 0.82 -4.09
C HIS A 162 25.26 1.81 -4.16
N PRO A 163 25.43 3.03 -4.71
CA PRO A 163 24.29 3.90 -4.91
C PRO A 163 23.35 3.18 -5.88
N ALA A 164 22.10 2.97 -5.45
CA ALA A 164 21.02 2.72 -6.38
C ALA A 164 20.94 3.96 -7.27
N VAL A 165 21.55 3.85 -8.45
CA VAL A 165 21.43 4.81 -9.54
C VAL A 165 19.96 4.79 -9.93
N PHE A 166 19.17 5.69 -9.35
CA PHE A 166 17.94 6.12 -9.97
C PHE A 166 18.36 7.04 -11.11
N ASP A 167 18.59 6.42 -12.26
CA ASP A 167 18.74 7.11 -13.54
C ASP A 167 17.45 7.90 -13.77
N ASN A 168 17.59 9.23 -13.80
CA ASN A 168 16.56 10.12 -14.24
C ASN A 168 16.39 9.95 -15.76
N ALA A 169 15.25 9.39 -16.17
CA ALA A 169 14.73 9.47 -17.53
C ALA A 169 13.23 9.78 -17.46
#